data_AF-A0A4P7ULU4-F1
#
_entry.id   AF-A0A4P7ULU4-F1
#
_cell.length_a   1.000
_cell.length_b   1.000
_cell.length_c   1.000
_cell.angle_alpha   90.00
_cell.angle_beta   90.00
_cell.angle_gamma   90.00
#
_symmetry.space_group_name_H-M   'P 1'
#
loop_
_entity.id
_entity.type
_entity.pdbx_description
1 polymer ?
#
loop_
_entity_poly.entity_id
_entity_poly.type
_entity_poly.pdbx_seq_one_letter_code
_entity_poly.pdbx_strand_id
1 'polypeptide(L)'
;MPLAVTPASLFFLVGYVMLAGGSFALVKPGLGLLIVPVPLLAIPLHLFARRIGDFAGVAHSRWLMRTFGLFLLLFLALVAIFFALGASCTDGPALDRLETIGNAYNAGTVNLYASLAGLWDIEKLRPFTLGASVWAGLALLWPLKRAIQGMLALAGGIAPKALTLSWRCCALLGALAAQGGMLAWLLVRQG
;
A
#
# COMPACT_ATOMS: atom_id res chain seq x y z
N MET A 1 -29.42 12.30 3.98
CA MET A 1 -29.46 10.92 3.48
C MET A 1 -28.15 10.22 3.84
N PRO A 2 -28.15 8.98 4.34
CA PRO A 2 -26.90 8.27 4.64
C PRO A 2 -26.12 7.99 3.35
N LEU A 3 -24.84 8.33 3.36
CA LEU A 3 -23.93 8.27 2.20
C LEU A 3 -23.89 6.90 1.52
N ALA A 4 -24.11 5.84 2.30
CA ALA A 4 -24.09 4.44 1.88
C ALA A 4 -25.02 4.14 0.68
N VAL A 5 -26.05 4.94 0.43
CA VAL A 5 -27.09 4.68 -0.59
C VAL A 5 -26.96 5.57 -1.84
N THR A 6 -25.87 6.35 -1.96
CA THR A 6 -25.67 7.27 -3.09
C THR A 6 -24.71 6.70 -4.13
N PRO A 7 -24.84 7.00 -5.43
CA PRO A 7 -23.87 6.58 -6.45
C PRO A 7 -22.44 7.06 -6.17
N ALA A 8 -22.29 8.15 -5.41
CA ALA A 8 -20.99 8.63 -4.94
C ALA A 8 -20.27 7.63 -4.00
N SER A 9 -21.01 6.81 -3.25
CA SER A 9 -20.40 5.79 -2.37
C SER A 9 -19.68 4.72 -3.17
N LEU A 10 -20.20 4.33 -4.34
CA LEU A 10 -19.52 3.37 -5.23
C LEU A 10 -18.17 3.91 -5.69
N PHE A 11 -18.09 5.19 -6.08
CA PHE A 11 -16.82 5.78 -6.49
C PHE A 11 -15.82 5.91 -5.34
N PHE A 12 -16.28 6.21 -4.11
CA PHE A 12 -15.44 6.16 -2.93
C PHE A 12 -14.93 4.74 -2.64
N LEU A 13 -15.80 3.74 -2.77
CA LEU A 13 -15.44 2.33 -2.60
C LEU A 13 -14.38 1.91 -3.62
N VAL A 14 -14.56 2.25 -4.90
CA VAL A 14 -13.58 2.00 -5.96
C VAL A 14 -12.23 2.64 -5.61
N GLY A 15 -12.22 3.89 -5.14
CA GLY A 15 -11.00 4.56 -4.68
C GLY A 15 -10.31 3.83 -3.52
N TYR A 16 -11.08 3.29 -2.57
CA TYR A 16 -10.52 2.49 -1.48
C TYR A 16 -9.99 1.13 -1.96
N VAL A 17 -10.68 0.46 -2.87
CA VAL A 17 -10.24 -0.82 -3.45
C VAL A 17 -8.94 -0.63 -4.23
N MET A 18 -8.83 0.45 -4.99
CA MET A 18 -7.61 0.84 -5.71
C MET A 18 -6.43 1.06 -4.76
N LEU A 19 -6.64 1.79 -3.65
CA LEU A 19 -5.60 1.97 -2.62
C LEU A 19 -5.22 0.64 -1.95
N ALA A 20 -6.20 -0.20 -1.62
CA ALA A 20 -5.96 -1.50 -1.02
C ALA A 20 -5.17 -2.41 -1.98
N GLY A 21 -5.51 -2.40 -3.27
CA GLY A 21 -4.77 -3.10 -4.32
C GLY A 21 -3.32 -2.60 -4.45
N GLY A 22 -3.12 -1.28 -4.38
CA GLY A 22 -1.78 -0.67 -4.35
C GLY A 22 -0.90 -1.18 -3.22
N SER A 23 -1.47 -1.47 -2.05
CA SER A 23 -0.75 -2.08 -0.92
C SER A 23 -0.23 -3.50 -1.19
N PHE A 24 -0.51 -4.11 -2.35
CA PHE A 24 0.07 -5.38 -2.79
C PHE A 24 1.11 -5.21 -3.91
N ALA A 25 1.64 -3.99 -4.10
CA ALA A 25 2.66 -3.71 -5.11
C ALA A 25 3.91 -4.62 -4.98
N LEU A 26 4.32 -5.01 -3.76
CA LEU A 26 5.46 -5.93 -3.56
C LEU A 26 5.13 -7.40 -3.86
N VAL A 27 3.86 -7.75 -4.05
CA VAL A 27 3.48 -9.09 -4.49
C VAL A 27 3.45 -9.15 -6.00
N LYS A 28 2.91 -8.09 -6.61
CA LYS A 28 2.87 -7.92 -8.06
C LYS A 28 3.11 -6.44 -8.36
N PRO A 29 4.27 -6.06 -8.93
CA PRO A 29 4.64 -4.66 -9.17
C PRO A 29 3.56 -3.85 -9.90
N GLY A 30 2.87 -4.47 -10.86
CA GLY A 30 1.78 -3.83 -11.61
C GLY A 30 0.59 -3.37 -10.75
N LEU A 31 0.36 -3.92 -9.55
CA LEU A 31 -0.69 -3.47 -8.65
C LEU A 31 -0.40 -2.08 -8.07
N GLY A 32 0.87 -1.66 -8.02
CA GLY A 32 1.23 -0.31 -7.61
C GLY A 32 0.61 0.78 -8.49
N LEU A 33 0.31 0.49 -9.77
CA LEU A 33 -0.33 1.44 -10.68
C LEU A 33 -1.79 1.73 -10.33
N LEU A 34 -2.43 0.89 -9.51
CA LEU A 34 -3.82 1.09 -9.10
C LEU A 34 -4.01 2.37 -8.27
N ILE A 35 -2.96 2.93 -7.67
CA ILE A 35 -3.04 4.17 -6.90
C ILE A 35 -3.14 5.42 -7.79
N VAL A 36 -2.67 5.35 -9.03
CA VAL A 36 -2.60 6.48 -9.97
C VAL A 36 -3.96 7.10 -10.29
N PRO A 37 -5.04 6.33 -10.53
CA PRO A 37 -6.38 6.90 -10.74
C PRO A 37 -7.03 7.47 -9.46
N VAL A 38 -6.50 7.22 -8.26
CA VAL A 38 -7.15 7.62 -7.00
C VAL A 38 -7.32 9.13 -6.86
N PRO A 39 -6.31 9.99 -7.18
CA PRO A 39 -6.49 11.44 -7.21
C PRO A 39 -7.54 11.88 -8.23
N LEU A 40 -7.57 11.25 -9.41
CA LEU A 40 -8.53 11.57 -10.48
C LEU A 40 -9.97 11.27 -10.05
N LEU A 41 -10.18 10.30 -9.16
CA LEU A 41 -11.47 10.04 -8.52
C LEU A 41 -11.73 10.97 -7.32
N ALA A 42 -10.73 11.20 -6.46
CA ALA A 42 -10.92 11.91 -5.21
C ALA A 42 -11.15 13.43 -5.39
N ILE A 43 -10.55 14.09 -6.39
CA ILE A 43 -10.75 15.53 -6.64
C ILE A 43 -12.19 15.84 -7.08
N PRO A 44 -12.76 15.18 -8.12
CA PRO A 44 -14.13 15.45 -8.54
C PRO A 44 -15.15 15.12 -7.44
N LEU A 45 -14.94 14.00 -6.72
CA LEU A 45 -15.80 13.64 -5.59
C LEU A 45 -15.76 14.67 -4.46
N HIS A 46 -14.59 15.26 -4.20
CA HIS A 46 -14.47 16.35 -3.23
C HIS A 46 -15.29 17.57 -3.63
N LEU A 47 -15.14 18.01 -4.89
CA LEU A 47 -15.84 19.17 -5.42
C LEU A 47 -17.35 18.94 -5.45
N PHE A 48 -17.79 17.77 -5.89
CA PHE A 48 -19.19 17.38 -5.90
C PHE A 48 -19.79 17.36 -4.50
N ALA A 49 -19.16 16.66 -3.55
CA ALA A 49 -19.61 16.59 -2.17
C ALA A 49 -19.70 17.99 -1.53
N ARG A 50 -18.74 18.88 -1.82
CA ARG A 50 -18.77 20.27 -1.35
C ARG A 50 -19.94 21.05 -1.95
N ARG A 51 -20.27 20.86 -3.24
CA ARG A 51 -21.40 21.54 -3.90
C ARG A 51 -22.75 21.16 -3.31
N ILE A 52 -22.93 19.88 -2.94
CA ILE A 52 -24.20 19.38 -2.39
C ILE A 52 -24.27 19.46 -0.85
N GLY A 53 -23.24 20.00 -0.19
CA GLY A 53 -23.19 20.10 1.28
C GLY A 53 -22.97 18.76 2.00
N ASP A 54 -22.43 17.75 1.33
CA ASP A 54 -22.14 16.43 1.89
C ASP A 54 -20.80 16.43 2.65
N PHE A 55 -20.88 16.67 3.97
CA PHE A 55 -19.72 16.71 4.86
C PHE A 55 -18.99 15.37 4.97
N ALA A 56 -19.72 14.25 4.91
CA ALA A 56 -19.09 12.93 5.01
C ALA A 56 -18.36 12.60 3.70
N GLY A 57 -18.90 12.96 2.53
CA GLY A 57 -18.22 12.79 1.24
C GLY A 57 -16.95 13.66 1.12
N VAL A 58 -17.00 14.87 1.68
CA VAL A 58 -15.81 15.72 1.83
C VAL A 58 -14.76 15.06 2.74
N ALA A 59 -15.18 14.38 3.81
CA ALA A 59 -14.27 13.66 4.70
C ALA A 59 -13.64 12.44 4.01
N HIS A 60 -14.43 11.68 3.23
CA HIS A 60 -13.95 10.52 2.47
C HIS A 60 -12.95 10.90 1.39
N SER A 61 -13.22 11.95 0.60
CA SER A 61 -12.29 12.44 -0.43
C SER A 61 -10.97 12.94 0.16
N ARG A 62 -11.02 13.69 1.28
CA ARG A 62 -9.80 14.10 2.02
C ARG A 62 -9.04 12.89 2.58
N TRP A 63 -9.76 11.87 3.05
CA TRP A 63 -9.13 10.67 3.59
C TRP A 63 -8.44 9.85 2.49
N LEU A 64 -9.06 9.69 1.32
CA LEU A 64 -8.46 9.08 0.14
C LEU A 64 -7.18 9.81 -0.25
N MET A 65 -7.23 11.14 -0.41
CA MET A 65 -6.08 11.95 -0.77
C MET A 65 -4.93 11.87 0.23
N ARG A 66 -5.24 11.90 1.53
CA ARG A 66 -4.21 11.74 2.57
C ARG A 66 -3.60 10.35 2.57
N THR A 67 -4.39 9.33 2.23
CA THR A 67 -3.91 7.94 2.17
C THR A 67 -3.06 7.73 0.93
N PHE A 68 -3.44 8.29 -0.21
CA PHE A 68 -2.62 8.36 -1.42
C PHE A 68 -1.29 9.09 -1.15
N GLY A 69 -1.33 10.28 -0.58
CA GLY A 69 -0.12 11.05 -0.27
C GLY A 69 0.81 10.32 0.71
N LEU A 70 0.25 9.64 1.70
CA LEU A 70 1.01 8.79 2.61
C LEU A 70 1.63 7.59 1.88
N PHE A 71 0.89 6.95 0.96
CA PHE A 71 1.41 5.87 0.14
C PHE A 71 2.60 6.35 -0.70
N LEU A 72 2.44 7.48 -1.39
CA LEU A 72 3.49 8.09 -2.21
C LEU A 72 4.72 8.46 -1.37
N LEU A 73 4.52 9.05 -0.19
CA LEU A 73 5.61 9.40 0.72
C LEU A 73 6.40 8.15 1.16
N LEU A 74 5.70 7.09 1.58
CA LEU A 74 6.34 5.85 2.03
C LEU A 74 7.04 5.13 0.88
N PHE A 75 6.49 5.18 -0.32
CA PHE A 75 7.12 4.67 -1.54
C PHE A 75 8.39 5.45 -1.90
N LEU A 76 8.34 6.78 -1.90
CA LEU A 76 9.52 7.62 -2.15
C LEU A 76 10.61 7.41 -1.10
N ALA A 77 10.23 7.25 0.17
CA ALA A 77 11.17 6.90 1.23
C ALA A 77 11.83 5.53 0.96
N LEU A 78 11.06 4.53 0.51
CA LEU A 78 11.60 3.24 0.13
C LEU A 78 12.60 3.36 -1.04
N VAL A 79 12.27 4.12 -2.09
CA VAL A 79 13.17 4.37 -3.22
C VAL A 79 14.46 5.07 -2.76
N ALA A 80 14.35 6.08 -1.89
CA ALA A 80 15.51 6.78 -1.33
C ALA A 80 16.40 5.83 -0.50
N ILE A 81 15.81 4.92 0.27
CA ILE A 81 16.52 3.88 1.02
C ILE A 81 17.32 2.98 0.06
N PHE A 82 16.70 2.50 -1.03
CA PHE A 82 17.39 1.72 -2.06
C PHE A 82 18.48 2.51 -2.80
N PHE A 83 18.28 3.79 -3.05
CA PHE A 83 19.29 4.63 -3.68
C PHE A 83 20.50 4.85 -2.77
N ALA A 84 20.26 5.10 -1.47
CA ALA A 84 21.31 5.20 -0.47
C ALA A 84 22.11 3.89 -0.34
N LEU A 85 21.44 2.73 -0.45
CA LEU A 85 22.12 1.44 -0.55
C LEU A 85 23.06 1.38 -1.74
N GLY A 86 22.57 1.66 -2.94
CA GLY A 86 23.36 1.62 -4.17
C GLY A 86 24.58 2.52 -4.09
N ALA A 87 24.44 3.71 -3.49
CA ALA A 87 25.56 4.62 -3.25
C ALA A 87 26.54 4.11 -2.18
N SER A 88 26.08 3.36 -1.18
CA SER A 88 26.91 2.81 -0.11
C SER A 88 27.64 1.51 -0.49
N CYS A 89 27.15 0.78 -1.49
CA CYS A 89 27.79 -0.42 -2.02
C CYS A 89 28.84 -0.04 -3.08
N THR A 90 30.09 0.14 -2.65
CA THR A 90 31.23 0.39 -3.54
C THR A 90 31.80 -0.89 -4.18
N ASP A 91 31.33 -2.07 -3.74
CA ASP A 91 31.76 -3.36 -4.28
C ASP A 91 30.92 -3.76 -5.51
N GLY A 92 31.51 -3.64 -6.70
CA GLY A 92 30.88 -4.01 -7.99
C GLY A 92 30.14 -5.37 -7.99
N PRO A 93 30.71 -6.45 -7.42
CA PRO A 93 30.05 -7.76 -7.41
C PRO A 93 28.76 -7.83 -6.60
N ALA A 94 28.60 -6.99 -5.56
CA ALA A 94 27.38 -6.94 -4.76
C ALA A 94 26.26 -6.18 -5.49
N LEU A 95 26.63 -5.12 -6.21
CA LEU A 95 25.71 -4.33 -7.02
C LEU A 95 25.18 -5.15 -8.22
N ASP A 96 26.05 -5.88 -8.92
CA ASP A 96 25.66 -6.75 -10.05
C ASP A 96 24.65 -7.83 -9.62
N ARG A 97 24.84 -8.42 -8.43
CA ARG A 97 23.89 -9.39 -7.87
C ARG A 97 22.55 -8.74 -7.51
N LEU A 98 22.58 -7.53 -6.95
CA LEU A 98 21.38 -6.76 -6.62
C LEU A 98 20.54 -6.47 -7.87
N GLU A 99 21.19 -6.02 -8.94
CA GLU A 99 20.53 -5.73 -10.22
C GLU A 99 19.96 -7.00 -10.86
N THR A 100 20.70 -8.11 -10.81
CA THR A 100 20.23 -9.41 -11.32
C THR A 100 18.96 -9.87 -10.59
N ILE A 101 18.94 -9.79 -9.26
CA ILE A 101 17.78 -10.14 -8.44
C ILE A 101 16.60 -9.19 -8.74
N GLY A 102 16.85 -7.89 -8.86
CA GLY A 102 15.84 -6.89 -9.16
C GLY A 102 15.19 -7.08 -10.53
N ASN A 103 15.99 -7.35 -11.55
CA ASN A 103 15.51 -7.61 -12.91
C ASN A 103 14.69 -8.91 -12.97
N ALA A 104 15.14 -9.97 -12.29
CA ALA A 104 14.40 -11.22 -12.21
C ALA A 104 13.05 -11.06 -11.49
N TYR A 105 13.01 -10.27 -10.42
CA TYR A 105 11.78 -9.94 -9.71
C TYR A 105 10.81 -9.12 -10.58
N ASN A 106 11.30 -8.09 -11.28
CA ASN A 106 10.49 -7.26 -12.17
C ASN A 106 9.98 -8.03 -13.40
N ALA A 107 10.77 -8.96 -13.93
CA ALA A 107 10.37 -9.87 -14.99
C ALA A 107 9.35 -10.93 -14.51
N GLY A 108 9.11 -11.03 -13.20
CA GLY A 108 8.23 -12.04 -12.61
C GLY A 108 8.80 -13.45 -12.63
N THR A 109 10.10 -13.60 -12.91
CA THR A 109 10.78 -14.91 -12.93
C THR A 109 11.14 -15.40 -11.53
N VAL A 110 11.27 -14.48 -10.57
CA VAL A 110 11.57 -14.79 -9.16
C VAL A 110 10.54 -14.13 -8.26
N ASN A 111 10.06 -14.85 -7.26
CA ASN A 111 9.08 -14.34 -6.29
C ASN A 111 9.75 -13.48 -5.20
N LEU A 112 8.95 -12.71 -4.46
CA LEU A 112 9.45 -11.81 -3.40
C LEU A 112 10.34 -12.52 -2.37
N TYR A 113 10.01 -13.76 -2.01
CA TYR A 113 10.77 -14.54 -1.03
C TYR A 113 12.17 -14.90 -1.54
N ALA A 114 12.27 -15.46 -2.76
CA ALA A 114 13.54 -15.84 -3.36
C ALA A 114 14.43 -14.61 -3.61
N SER A 115 13.84 -13.46 -3.94
CA SER A 115 14.58 -12.19 -4.01
C SER A 115 15.12 -11.75 -2.64
N LEU A 116 14.32 -11.86 -1.58
CA LEU A 116 14.74 -11.55 -0.21
C LEU A 116 15.81 -12.52 0.31
N ALA A 117 15.70 -13.80 0.01
CA ALA A 117 16.70 -14.82 0.36
C ALA A 117 18.03 -14.53 -0.35
N GLY A 118 18.01 -14.21 -1.65
CA GLY A 118 19.22 -13.82 -2.38
C GLY A 118 19.87 -12.54 -1.84
N LEU A 119 19.07 -11.57 -1.39
CA LEU A 119 19.56 -10.37 -0.72
C LEU A 119 20.10 -10.65 0.70
N TRP A 120 19.59 -11.69 1.37
CA TRP A 120 20.04 -12.10 2.70
C TRP A 120 21.40 -12.81 2.68
N ASP A 121 21.69 -13.55 1.61
CA ASP A 121 22.95 -14.27 1.47
C ASP A 121 24.15 -13.34 1.30
N ILE A 122 23.92 -12.07 0.95
CA ILE A 122 24.95 -11.04 0.86
C ILE A 122 25.16 -10.43 2.25
N GLU A 123 26.24 -10.83 2.93
CA GLU A 123 26.51 -10.46 4.33
C GLU A 123 26.53 -8.94 4.58
N LYS A 124 27.07 -8.16 3.63
CA LYS A 124 27.08 -6.69 3.67
C LYS A 124 25.68 -6.06 3.56
N LEU A 125 24.73 -6.76 2.95
CA LEU A 125 23.36 -6.26 2.69
C LEU A 125 22.37 -6.70 3.77
N ARG A 126 22.65 -7.71 4.59
CA ARG A 126 21.74 -8.23 5.64
C ARG A 126 21.04 -7.16 6.51
N PRO A 127 21.75 -6.21 7.16
CA PRO A 127 21.11 -5.21 8.01
C PRO A 127 20.18 -4.29 7.20
N PHE A 128 20.54 -4.03 5.95
CA PHE A 128 19.73 -3.23 5.04
C PHE A 128 18.50 -4.01 4.57
N THR A 129 18.65 -5.27 4.18
CA THR A 129 17.55 -6.15 3.77
C THR A 129 16.50 -6.27 4.88
N LEU A 130 16.94 -6.37 6.16
CA LEU A 130 16.04 -6.30 7.32
C LEU A 130 15.32 -4.95 7.41
N GLY A 131 16.07 -3.84 7.40
CA GLY A 131 15.49 -2.50 7.52
C GLY A 131 14.49 -2.20 6.40
N ALA A 132 14.85 -2.51 5.16
CA ALA A 132 14.00 -2.35 3.99
C ALA A 132 12.76 -3.25 4.06
N SER A 133 12.87 -4.48 4.56
CA SER A 133 11.73 -5.40 4.73
C SER A 133 10.75 -4.91 5.79
N VAL A 134 11.24 -4.45 6.94
CA VAL A 134 10.41 -3.88 8.00
C VAL A 134 9.73 -2.61 7.50
N TRP A 135 10.47 -1.73 6.83
CA TRP A 135 9.93 -0.50 6.26
C TRP A 135 8.90 -0.77 5.17
N ALA A 136 9.17 -1.71 4.26
CA ALA A 136 8.24 -2.17 3.25
C ALA A 136 6.95 -2.72 3.87
N GLY A 137 7.05 -3.55 4.92
CA GLY A 137 5.90 -4.03 5.67
C GLY A 137 5.05 -2.90 6.23
N LEU A 138 5.67 -1.92 6.88
CA LEU A 138 4.99 -0.71 7.39
C LEU A 138 4.36 0.12 6.25
N ALA A 139 5.10 0.31 5.16
CA ALA A 139 4.72 1.08 3.99
C ALA A 139 3.50 0.50 3.27
N LEU A 140 3.31 -0.82 3.30
CA LEU A 140 2.16 -1.47 2.69
C LEU A 140 1.00 -1.67 3.67
N LEU A 141 1.29 -2.00 4.92
CA LEU A 141 0.29 -2.28 5.96
C LEU A 141 -0.47 -1.02 6.35
N TRP A 142 0.22 0.13 6.45
CA TRP A 142 -0.40 1.36 6.93
C TRP A 142 -1.42 1.95 5.95
N PRO A 143 -1.14 2.08 4.63
CA PRO A 143 -2.15 2.47 3.66
C PRO A 143 -3.30 1.46 3.57
N LEU A 144 -3.01 0.15 3.66
CA LEU A 144 -4.04 -0.89 3.60
C LEU A 144 -5.02 -0.76 4.76
N LYS A 145 -4.51 -0.62 5.99
CA LYS A 145 -5.33 -0.32 7.18
C LYS A 145 -6.21 0.91 6.95
N ARG A 146 -5.64 2.00 6.42
CA ARG A 146 -6.39 3.24 6.16
C ARG A 146 -7.44 3.08 5.07
N ALA A 147 -7.20 2.25 4.06
CA ALA A 147 -8.15 1.91 3.02
C ALA A 147 -9.33 1.11 3.60
N ILE A 148 -9.05 0.03 4.36
CA ILE A 148 -10.08 -0.77 5.05
C ILE A 148 -10.89 0.10 6.04
N GLN A 149 -10.22 0.96 6.80
CA GLN A 149 -10.89 1.92 7.69
C GLN A 149 -11.84 2.84 6.92
N GLY A 150 -11.43 3.29 5.72
CA GLY A 150 -12.26 4.09 4.83
C GLY A 150 -13.49 3.33 4.31
N MET A 151 -13.32 2.06 3.94
CA MET A 151 -14.42 1.18 3.51
C MET A 151 -15.43 0.93 4.63
N LEU A 152 -14.96 0.62 5.85
CA LEU A 152 -15.82 0.41 7.01
C LEU A 152 -16.60 1.68 7.38
N ALA A 153 -15.94 2.84 7.32
CA ALA A 153 -16.59 4.13 7.55
C ALA A 153 -17.66 4.43 6.52
N LEU A 154 -17.40 4.09 5.25
CA LEU A 154 -18.32 4.27 4.15
C LEU A 154 -19.56 3.40 4.31
N ALA A 155 -19.39 2.13 4.72
CA ALA A 155 -20.49 1.23 5.03
C ALA A 155 -21.35 1.74 6.19
N GLY A 156 -20.73 2.36 7.20
CA GLY A 156 -21.43 3.02 8.31
C GLY A 156 -22.00 4.39 7.97
N GLY A 157 -21.75 4.94 6.78
CA GLY A 157 -22.16 6.30 6.39
C GLY A 157 -21.54 7.42 7.24
N ILE A 158 -20.40 7.15 7.89
CA ILE A 158 -19.73 8.07 8.81
C ILE A 158 -18.37 8.51 8.26
N ALA A 159 -17.85 9.63 8.75
CA ALA A 159 -16.52 10.07 8.39
C ALA A 159 -15.44 9.04 8.82
N PRO A 160 -14.37 8.81 8.02
CA PRO A 160 -13.33 7.84 8.36
C PRO A 160 -12.66 8.04 9.72
N LYS A 161 -12.57 9.29 10.19
CA LYS A 161 -12.03 9.62 11.51
C LYS A 161 -13.02 9.37 12.65
N ALA A 162 -14.31 9.32 12.38
CA ALA A 162 -15.34 9.08 13.39
C ALA A 162 -15.48 7.59 13.76
N LEU A 163 -14.78 6.69 13.06
CA LEU A 163 -14.78 5.26 13.36
C LEU A 163 -14.29 5.02 14.80
N THR A 164 -15.02 4.18 15.55
CA THR A 164 -14.66 3.84 16.94
C THR A 164 -13.36 3.05 17.01
N LEU A 165 -12.76 3.00 18.21
CA LEU A 165 -11.50 2.28 18.42
C LEU A 165 -11.60 0.80 18.00
N SER A 166 -12.69 0.11 18.36
CA SER A 166 -12.91 -1.29 18.02
C SER A 166 -12.86 -1.53 16.51
N TRP A 167 -13.55 -0.71 15.73
CA TRP A 167 -13.55 -0.82 14.27
C TRP A 167 -12.20 -0.45 13.64
N ARG A 168 -11.44 0.47 14.25
CA ARG A 168 -10.05 0.76 13.82
C ARG A 168 -9.12 -0.42 14.10
N CYS A 169 -9.32 -1.12 15.21
CA CYS A 169 -8.62 -2.37 15.51
C CYS A 169 -9.01 -3.46 14.50
N CYS A 170 -10.29 -3.60 14.16
CA CYS A 170 -10.73 -4.51 13.09
C CYS A 170 -10.07 -4.18 11.75
N ALA A 171 -9.94 -2.89 11.39
CA ALA A 171 -9.25 -2.48 10.17
C ALA A 171 -7.75 -2.86 10.19
N LEU A 172 -7.09 -2.76 11.35
CA LEU A 172 -5.70 -3.19 11.51
C LEU A 172 -5.59 -4.72 11.40
N LEU A 173 -6.46 -5.47 12.09
CA LEU A 173 -6.48 -6.94 12.02
C LEU A 173 -6.77 -7.42 10.59
N GLY A 174 -7.69 -6.77 9.88
CA GLY A 174 -7.97 -7.06 8.47
C GLY A 174 -6.75 -6.80 7.57
N ALA A 175 -6.03 -5.69 7.79
CA ALA A 175 -4.80 -5.40 7.05
C ALA A 175 -3.70 -6.44 7.33
N LEU A 176 -3.52 -6.82 8.59
CA LEU A 176 -2.57 -7.85 9.00
C LEU A 176 -2.94 -9.22 8.42
N ALA A 177 -4.21 -9.61 8.47
CA ALA A 177 -4.69 -10.86 7.90
C ALA A 177 -4.53 -10.90 6.38
N ALA A 178 -4.80 -9.79 5.69
CA ALA A 178 -4.67 -9.72 4.23
C ALA A 178 -3.20 -9.78 3.77
N GLN A 179 -2.29 -9.05 4.44
CA GLN A 179 -0.85 -9.13 4.14
C GLN A 179 -0.25 -10.47 4.58
N GLY A 180 -0.57 -10.93 5.80
CA GLY A 180 -0.09 -12.20 6.34
C GLY A 180 -0.60 -13.41 5.58
N GLY A 181 -1.87 -13.42 5.18
CA GLY A 181 -2.46 -14.48 4.36
C GLY A 181 -1.84 -14.53 2.96
N MET A 182 -1.54 -13.38 2.37
CA MET A 182 -0.83 -13.30 1.10
C MET A 182 0.61 -13.84 1.21
N LEU A 183 1.34 -13.49 2.28
CA LEU A 183 2.65 -14.04 2.56
C LEU A 183 2.61 -15.56 2.77
N ALA A 184 1.65 -16.06 3.55
CA ALA A 184 1.45 -17.50 3.76
C ALA A 184 1.15 -18.22 2.44
N TRP A 185 0.30 -17.65 1.59
CA TRP A 185 0.00 -18.21 0.27
C TRP A 185 1.24 -18.26 -0.64
N LEU A 186 2.04 -17.19 -0.64
CA LEU A 186 3.31 -17.15 -1.39
C LEU A 186 4.30 -18.20 -0.87
N LEU A 187 4.32 -18.50 0.43
CA LEU A 187 5.17 -19.54 1.01
C LEU A 187 4.69 -20.95 0.61
N VAL A 188 3.38 -21.21 0.65
CA VAL A 188 2.82 -22.52 0.26
C VAL A 188 3.06 -22.82 -1.21
N ARG A 189 3.06 -21.81 -2.09
CA ARG A 189 3.29 -21.99 -3.53
C ARG A 189 4.75 -22.34 -3.89
N GLN A 190 5.65 -22.38 -2.91
CA GLN A 190 7.09 -22.63 -3.12
C GLN A 190 7.56 -24.00 -2.65
N GLY A 191 6.72 -24.74 -1.91
CA GLY A 191 6.93 -26.16 -1.60
C GLY A 191 6.28 -27.05 -2.64
#